data_AF-A0A8J2EJT2-F1
#
_entry.id   AF-A0A8J2EJT2-F1
#
_cell.length_a   1.000
_cell.length_b   1.000
_cell.length_c   1.000
_cell.angle_alpha   90.00
_cell.angle_beta   90.00
_cell.angle_gamma   90.00
#
_symmetry.space_group_name_H-M   'P 1'
#
loop_
_entity.id
_entity.type
_entity.pdbx_description
1 polymer ?
#
loop_
_entity_poly.entity_id
_entity_poly.type
_entity_poly.pdbx_seq_one_letter_code
_entity_poly.pdbx_strand_id
1 'polypeptide(L)'
;EEHDIHSVWVHDYPLMMLPLFLKKAKPHLFVGFFLHSVFPSSEIYRIFPFRQELLRGCIAADIIGFFNFQFLRHFQTCCTRILGVQCNRSIVEASKETQGKETKLAAIPIGEDFELYDKCLNSENALGRIEELRQKFGGRRVVLGVDMMEERKGLPHKF
;
A
#
# COMPACT_ATOMS: atom_id res chain seq x y z
N GLU A 1 27.38 -7.72 -19.48
CA GLU A 1 27.45 -7.26 -18.08
C GLU A 1 26.04 -7.28 -17.53
N GLU A 2 25.75 -8.29 -16.70
CA GLU A 2 24.46 -8.44 -16.04
C GLU A 2 24.32 -7.30 -15.02
N HIS A 3 23.32 -6.43 -15.19
CA HIS A 3 22.97 -5.47 -14.14
C HIS A 3 22.51 -6.28 -12.92
N ASP A 4 23.39 -6.42 -11.93
CA ASP A 4 23.06 -7.16 -10.73
C ASP A 4 21.98 -6.38 -9.96
N ILE A 5 20.81 -6.99 -9.80
CA ILE A 5 19.68 -6.32 -9.14
C ILE A 5 19.98 -6.25 -7.65
N HIS A 6 20.28 -5.05 -7.16
CA HIS A 6 20.61 -4.83 -5.76
C HIS A 6 19.36 -4.65 -4.86
N SER A 7 18.23 -4.24 -5.43
CA SER A 7 16.99 -4.00 -4.68
C SER A 7 15.74 -4.25 -5.51
N VAL A 8 14.68 -4.75 -4.86
CA VAL A 8 13.34 -4.91 -5.44
C VAL A 8 12.30 -4.25 -4.54
N TRP A 9 11.36 -3.51 -5.15
CA TRP A 9 10.20 -2.94 -4.47
C TRP A 9 8.93 -3.67 -4.91
N VAL A 10 8.21 -4.26 -3.95
CA VAL A 10 6.99 -5.02 -4.17
C VAL A 10 5.79 -4.18 -3.74
N HIS A 11 4.74 -4.17 -4.55
CA HIS A 11 3.56 -3.35 -4.31
C HIS A 11 2.28 -4.17 -4.16
N ASP A 12 1.55 -3.86 -3.11
CA ASP A 12 0.18 -4.26 -2.80
C ASP A 12 -0.07 -5.74 -2.47
N TYR A 13 -1.29 -6.00 -1.99
CA TYR A 13 -1.72 -7.28 -1.43
C TYR A 13 -1.57 -8.51 -2.35
N PRO A 14 -1.67 -8.46 -3.70
CA PRO A 14 -1.54 -9.66 -4.53
C PRO A 14 -0.14 -10.30 -4.42
N LEU A 15 0.86 -9.53 -4.00
CA LEU A 15 2.26 -9.96 -3.95
C LEU A 15 2.79 -10.11 -2.51
N MET A 16 1.92 -10.27 -1.51
CA MET A 16 2.33 -10.40 -0.09
C MET A 16 3.32 -11.56 0.17
N MET A 17 3.29 -12.63 -0.64
CA MET A 17 4.23 -13.76 -0.51
C MET A 17 5.55 -13.55 -1.24
N LEU A 18 5.62 -12.59 -2.16
CA LEU A 18 6.77 -12.40 -3.03
C LEU A 18 8.06 -12.07 -2.26
N PRO A 19 8.07 -11.26 -1.17
CA PRO A 19 9.31 -10.99 -0.45
C PRO A 19 10.00 -12.24 0.07
N LEU A 20 9.23 -13.20 0.60
CA LEU A 20 9.76 -14.48 1.06
C LEU A 20 10.38 -15.30 -0.07
N PHE A 21 9.73 -15.36 -1.24
CA PHE A 21 10.28 -16.08 -2.39
C PHE A 21 11.55 -15.42 -2.93
N LEU A 22 11.57 -14.09 -3.00
CA LEU A 22 12.75 -13.32 -3.39
C LEU A 22 13.92 -13.57 -2.43
N LYS A 23 13.69 -13.54 -1.12
CA LYS A 23 14.73 -13.83 -0.11
C LYS A 23 15.22 -15.27 -0.11
N LYS A 24 14.37 -16.22 -0.49
CA LYS A 24 14.78 -17.62 -0.69
C LYS A 24 15.68 -17.78 -1.91
N ALA A 25 15.34 -17.09 -3.01
CA ALA A 25 16.13 -17.16 -4.25
C ALA A 25 17.43 -16.35 -4.17
N LYS A 26 17.40 -15.16 -3.54
CA LYS A 26 18.52 -14.24 -3.37
C LYS A 26 18.54 -13.67 -1.95
N PRO A 27 19.18 -14.35 -0.96
CA PRO A 27 19.18 -13.92 0.45
C PRO A 27 19.75 -12.52 0.72
N HIS A 28 20.65 -12.05 -0.16
CA HIS A 28 21.30 -10.74 -0.07
C HIS A 28 20.52 -9.61 -0.76
N LEU A 29 19.46 -9.92 -1.51
CA LEU A 29 18.66 -8.92 -2.20
C LEU A 29 17.94 -8.03 -1.19
N PHE A 30 18.04 -6.71 -1.34
CA PHE A 30 17.21 -5.79 -0.56
C PHE A 30 15.78 -5.80 -1.09
N VAL A 31 14.80 -6.08 -0.24
CA VAL A 31 13.38 -6.17 -0.62
C VAL A 31 12.58 -5.18 0.22
N GLY A 32 12.00 -4.19 -0.44
CA GLY A 32 10.95 -3.35 0.11
C GLY A 32 9.57 -3.88 -0.27
N PHE A 33 8.61 -3.81 0.65
CA PHE A 33 7.20 -4.10 0.39
C PHE A 33 6.36 -2.89 0.78
N PHE A 34 5.43 -2.45 -0.06
CA PHE A 34 4.49 -1.39 0.29
C PHE A 34 3.06 -1.85 0.09
N LEU A 35 2.26 -1.77 1.15
CA LEU A 35 0.85 -2.11 1.11
C LEU A 35 0.00 -0.85 0.93
N HIS A 36 -0.57 -0.72 -0.27
CA HIS A 36 -1.45 0.39 -0.65
C HIS A 36 -2.85 0.23 -0.07
N SER A 37 -3.32 -1.01 -0.01
CA SER A 37 -4.62 -1.36 0.56
C SER A 37 -4.65 -1.21 2.09
N VAL A 38 -5.86 -1.07 2.64
CA VAL A 38 -6.05 -1.02 4.09
C VAL A 38 -5.59 -2.33 4.74
N PHE A 39 -4.85 -2.25 5.85
CA PHE A 39 -4.50 -3.43 6.63
C PHE A 39 -5.50 -3.60 7.79
N PRO A 40 -6.22 -4.73 7.89
CA PRO A 40 -7.29 -4.87 8.87
C PRO A 40 -6.74 -5.12 10.28
N SER A 41 -7.58 -4.88 11.28
CA SER A 41 -7.26 -5.21 12.68
C SER A 41 -7.05 -6.72 12.86
N SER A 42 -6.35 -7.12 13.94
CA SER A 42 -6.13 -8.54 14.26
C SER A 42 -7.41 -9.36 14.49
N GLU A 43 -8.53 -8.70 14.77
CA GLU A 43 -9.85 -9.33 14.92
C GLU A 43 -10.42 -9.77 13.59
N ILE A 44 -10.20 -8.97 12.55
CA ILE A 44 -10.65 -9.27 11.19
C ILE A 44 -9.62 -10.14 10.48
N TYR A 45 -8.32 -9.83 10.62
CA TYR A 45 -7.25 -10.54 9.91
C TYR A 45 -7.21 -12.04 10.23
N ARG A 46 -7.59 -12.46 11.45
CA ARG A 46 -7.61 -13.88 11.84
C ARG A 46 -8.57 -14.74 11.02
N ILE A 47 -9.56 -14.11 10.37
CA ILE A 47 -10.57 -14.78 9.53
C ILE A 47 -9.95 -15.25 8.21
N PHE A 48 -8.88 -14.61 7.75
CA PHE A 48 -8.29 -14.96 6.45
C PHE A 48 -7.74 -16.39 6.42
N PRO A 49 -7.99 -17.12 5.31
CA PRO A 49 -7.26 -18.34 5.02
C PRO A 49 -5.78 -17.99 4.79
N PHE A 50 -4.87 -18.88 5.18
CA PHE A 50 -3.41 -18.69 5.02
C PHE A 50 -2.83 -17.45 5.72
N ARG A 51 -3.51 -16.96 6.77
CA ARG A 51 -3.12 -15.76 7.53
C ARG A 51 -1.66 -15.76 8.01
N GLN A 52 -1.14 -16.93 8.39
CA GLN A 52 0.23 -17.04 8.89
C GLN A 52 1.20 -16.91 7.73
N GLU A 53 0.95 -17.64 6.65
CA GLU A 53 1.76 -17.66 5.44
C GLU A 53 1.88 -16.25 4.86
N LEU A 54 0.77 -15.52 4.75
CA LEU A 54 0.76 -14.14 4.26
C LEU A 54 1.60 -13.20 5.14
N LEU A 55 1.46 -13.29 6.47
CA LEU A 55 2.30 -12.48 7.37
C LEU A 55 3.78 -12.85 7.25
N ARG A 56 4.10 -14.15 7.19
CA ARG A 56 5.46 -14.66 6.97
C ARG A 56 6.04 -14.17 5.64
N GLY A 57 5.21 -14.10 4.61
CA GLY A 57 5.51 -13.52 3.32
C GLY A 57 5.97 -12.07 3.44
N CYS A 58 5.18 -11.25 4.12
CA CYS A 58 5.46 -9.82 4.30
C CYS A 58 6.70 -9.58 5.16
N ILE A 59 6.82 -10.23 6.33
CA ILE A 59 7.95 -9.99 7.26
C ILE A 59 9.30 -10.47 6.71
N ALA A 60 9.33 -11.21 5.59
CA ALA A 60 10.60 -11.52 4.94
C ALA A 60 11.23 -10.29 4.24
N ALA A 61 10.48 -9.21 4.02
CA ALA A 61 11.01 -7.95 3.49
C ALA A 61 11.96 -7.28 4.50
N ASP A 62 12.91 -6.49 4.01
CA ASP A 62 13.79 -5.66 4.86
C ASP A 62 13.03 -4.44 5.40
N ILE A 63 12.09 -3.90 4.60
CA ILE A 63 11.22 -2.80 4.98
C ILE A 63 9.80 -3.02 4.47
N ILE A 64 8.82 -2.67 5.30
CA ILE A 64 7.40 -2.67 4.96
C ILE A 64 6.83 -1.26 5.15
N GLY A 65 6.25 -0.69 4.10
CA GLY A 65 5.56 0.58 4.11
C GLY A 65 4.03 0.42 4.16
N PHE A 66 3.38 1.31 4.92
CA PHE A 66 1.94 1.45 5.00
C PHE A 66 1.55 2.91 4.74
N PHE A 67 0.35 3.13 4.20
CA PHE A 67 -0.16 4.48 3.98
C PHE A 67 -0.28 5.31 5.27
N ASN A 68 -0.61 4.68 6.40
CA ASN A 68 -0.75 5.37 7.68
C ASN A 68 -0.26 4.53 8.87
N PHE A 69 -0.10 5.20 10.01
CA PHE A 69 0.41 4.58 11.23
C PHE A 69 -0.55 3.56 11.87
N GLN A 70 -1.86 3.68 11.63
CA GLN A 70 -2.83 2.74 12.21
C GLN A 70 -2.71 1.35 11.56
N PHE A 71 -2.55 1.29 10.24
CA PHE A 71 -2.33 0.03 9.52
C PHE A 71 -1.02 -0.64 9.93
N LEU A 72 0.04 0.14 10.14
CA LEU A 72 1.29 -0.36 10.72
C LEU A 72 1.06 -1.01 12.09
N ARG A 73 0.32 -0.35 12.99
CA ARG A 73 0.01 -0.91 14.32
C ARG A 73 -0.84 -2.18 14.25
N HIS A 74 -1.80 -2.23 13.33
CA HIS A 74 -2.60 -3.43 13.09
C HIS A 74 -1.73 -4.59 12.60
N PHE A 75 -0.78 -4.31 11.70
CA PHE A 75 0.19 -5.30 11.23
C PHE A 75 1.04 -5.85 12.37
N GLN A 76 1.63 -4.99 13.20
CA GLN A 76 2.38 -5.41 14.39
C GLN A 76 1.56 -6.30 15.32
N THR A 77 0.32 -5.89 15.60
CA THR A 77 -0.60 -6.66 16.45
C THR A 77 -0.86 -8.04 15.85
N CYS A 78 -0.98 -8.14 14.52
CA CYS A 78 -1.13 -9.42 13.83
C CYS A 78 0.14 -10.27 13.92
N CYS A 79 1.33 -9.70 13.68
CA CYS A 79 2.61 -10.40 13.84
C CYS A 79 2.76 -10.99 15.25
N THR A 80 2.50 -10.19 16.29
CA THR A 80 2.60 -10.64 17.68
C THR A 80 1.56 -11.69 18.03
N ARG A 81 0.29 -11.49 17.69
CA ARG A 81 -0.79 -12.42 18.09
C ARG A 81 -0.82 -13.71 17.28
N ILE A 82 -0.44 -13.67 16.00
CA ILE A 82 -0.62 -14.79 15.07
C ILE A 82 0.69 -15.54 14.83
N LEU A 83 1.81 -14.84 14.73
CA LEU A 83 3.12 -15.46 14.53
C LEU A 83 3.92 -15.60 15.83
N GLY A 84 3.53 -14.92 16.91
CA GLY A 84 4.30 -14.89 18.16
C GLY A 84 5.57 -14.04 18.06
N VAL A 85 5.71 -13.22 17.02
CA VAL A 85 6.90 -12.39 16.79
C VAL A 85 6.73 -11.06 17.52
N GLN A 86 7.74 -10.70 18.31
CA GLN A 86 7.73 -9.43 19.02
C GLN A 86 7.87 -8.26 18.05
N CYS A 87 7.18 -7.17 18.38
CA CYS A 87 7.21 -5.94 17.60
C CYS A 87 7.47 -4.79 18.56
N ASN A 88 8.50 -3.99 18.29
CA ASN A 88 8.85 -2.84 19.09
C ASN A 88 8.98 -1.60 18.21
N ARG A 89 8.31 -0.51 18.60
CA ARG A 89 8.25 0.77 17.84
C ARG A 89 7.80 0.56 16.40
N SER A 90 8.74 0.55 15.46
CA SER A 90 8.51 0.35 14.03
C SER A 90 9.39 -0.78 13.49
N ILE A 91 9.62 -1.80 14.31
CA ILE A 91 10.45 -2.96 13.98
C ILE A 91 9.67 -4.22 14.33
N VAL A 92 9.69 -5.18 13.41
CA VAL A 92 9.38 -6.59 13.69
C VAL A 92 10.70 -7.27 14.00
N GLU A 93 10.80 -7.90 15.17
CA GLU A 93 12.04 -8.54 15.62
C GLU A 93 12.40 -9.75 14.75
N ALA A 94 13.68 -10.12 14.80
CA ALA A 94 14.21 -11.25 14.07
C ALA A 94 13.44 -12.55 14.38
N SER A 95 13.06 -13.28 13.33
CA SER A 95 12.42 -14.59 13.41
C SER A 95 13.03 -15.55 12.40
N LYS A 96 12.56 -16.81 12.41
CA LYS A 96 12.97 -17.81 11.42
C LYS A 96 12.64 -17.35 9.99
N GLU A 97 11.50 -16.69 9.82
CA GLU A 97 11.00 -16.23 8.53
C GLU A 97 11.75 -15.02 7.97
N THR A 98 12.39 -14.24 8.83
CA THR A 98 13.24 -13.12 8.45
C THR A 98 14.73 -13.50 8.32
N GLN A 99 15.05 -14.80 8.36
CA GLN A 99 16.42 -15.32 8.38
C GLN A 99 17.28 -14.70 9.50
N GLY A 100 16.65 -14.42 10.65
CA GLY A 100 17.33 -13.81 11.79
C GLY A 100 17.58 -12.29 11.66
N LYS A 101 16.96 -11.62 10.69
CA LYS A 101 17.07 -10.16 10.51
C LYS A 101 15.82 -9.43 10.99
N GLU A 102 15.96 -8.19 11.39
CA GLU A 102 14.82 -7.33 11.72
C GLU A 102 14.14 -6.78 10.44
N THR A 103 12.84 -6.58 10.50
CA THR A 103 12.08 -5.89 9.44
C THR A 103 11.64 -4.54 9.91
N LYS A 104 12.01 -3.49 9.15
CA LYS A 104 11.59 -2.11 9.46
C LYS A 104 10.18 -1.85 8.96
N LEU A 105 9.42 -1.07 9.70
CA LEU A 105 8.09 -0.63 9.33
C LEU A 105 8.09 0.89 9.15
N ALA A 106 7.37 1.39 8.15
CA ALA A 106 7.23 2.81 7.90
C ALA A 106 5.77 3.18 7.58
N ALA A 107 5.33 4.32 8.09
CA ALA A 107 4.07 4.94 7.69
C ALA A 107 4.41 6.09 6.74
N ILE A 108 4.12 5.91 5.46
CA ILE A 108 4.47 6.86 4.39
C ILE A 108 3.19 7.12 3.58
N PRO A 109 2.57 8.30 3.72
CA PRO A 109 1.45 8.66 2.86
C PRO A 109 1.92 8.78 1.42
N ILE A 110 1.14 8.25 0.48
CA ILE A 110 1.40 8.39 -0.96
C ILE A 110 1.09 9.84 -1.34
N GLY A 111 2.02 10.47 -2.07
CA GLY A 111 1.84 11.80 -2.63
C GLY A 111 1.42 11.75 -4.11
N GLU A 112 1.00 12.90 -4.61
CA GLU A 112 0.63 13.13 -6.01
C GLU A 112 1.66 14.04 -6.68
N ASP A 113 1.80 13.94 -8.01
CA ASP A 113 2.66 14.82 -8.80
C ASP A 113 1.90 16.10 -9.20
N PHE A 114 1.94 17.11 -8.34
CA PHE A 114 1.24 18.38 -8.55
C PHE A 114 1.69 19.11 -9.83
N GLU A 115 2.95 18.97 -10.24
CA GLU A 115 3.44 19.64 -11.45
C GLU A 115 2.82 19.04 -12.72
N LEU A 116 2.61 17.73 -12.73
CA LEU A 116 1.91 17.05 -13.82
C LEU A 116 0.45 17.52 -13.91
N TYR A 117 -0.25 17.62 -12.78
CA TYR A 117 -1.64 18.13 -12.75
C TYR A 117 -1.72 19.56 -13.26
N ASP A 118 -0.83 20.45 -12.84
CA ASP A 118 -0.80 21.83 -13.31
C ASP A 118 -0.58 21.91 -14.83
N LYS A 119 0.33 21.10 -15.37
CA LYS A 119 0.52 21.01 -16.83
C LYS A 119 -0.74 20.53 -17.55
N CYS A 120 -1.41 19.50 -17.02
CA CYS A 120 -2.64 18.97 -17.62
C CYS A 120 -3.80 19.98 -17.57
N LEU A 121 -3.99 20.68 -16.46
CA LEU A 121 -5.05 21.68 -16.28
C LEU A 121 -4.89 22.89 -17.21
N ASN A 122 -3.66 23.24 -17.55
CA ASN A 122 -3.35 24.35 -18.46
C ASN A 122 -3.27 23.93 -19.94
N SER A 123 -3.54 22.66 -20.27
CA SER A 123 -3.58 22.22 -21.66
C SER A 123 -4.78 22.83 -22.42
N GLU A 124 -4.60 23.12 -23.71
CA GLU A 124 -5.67 23.69 -24.56
C GLU A 124 -6.94 22.84 -24.54
N ASN A 125 -6.81 21.51 -24.55
CA ASN A 125 -7.92 20.58 -24.45
C ASN A 125 -8.70 20.72 -23.13
N ALA A 126 -7.99 20.86 -22.00
CA ALA A 126 -8.62 21.03 -20.70
C ALA A 126 -9.35 22.37 -20.60
N LEU A 127 -8.71 23.46 -21.07
CA LEU A 127 -9.30 24.80 -21.08
C LEU A 127 -10.54 24.87 -21.98
N GLY A 128 -10.47 24.29 -23.18
CA GLY A 128 -11.62 24.18 -24.08
C GLY A 128 -12.78 23.42 -23.43
N ARG A 129 -12.49 22.28 -22.79
CA ARG A 129 -13.51 21.48 -22.11
C ARG A 129 -14.14 22.21 -20.91
N ILE A 130 -13.37 22.99 -20.16
CA ILE A 130 -13.89 23.82 -19.06
C ILE A 130 -14.91 24.83 -19.60
N GLU A 131 -14.61 25.47 -20.73
CA GLU A 131 -15.52 26.47 -21.32
C GLU A 131 -16.82 25.84 -21.84
N GLU A 132 -16.75 24.69 -22.50
CA GLU A 132 -17.93 23.91 -22.89
C GLU A 132 -18.84 23.57 -21.69
N LEU A 133 -18.24 23.13 -20.58
CA LEU A 133 -18.98 22.78 -19.37
C LEU A 133 -19.63 24.02 -18.73
N ARG A 134 -18.95 25.17 -18.73
CA ARG A 134 -19.50 26.45 -18.23
C ARG A 134 -20.71 26.89 -19.04
N GLN A 135 -20.65 26.79 -20.36
CA GLN A 135 -21.79 27.13 -21.22
C GLN A 135 -22.96 26.17 -20.99
N LYS A 136 -22.68 24.86 -20.88
CA LYS A 136 -23.71 23.83 -20.70
C LYS A 136 -24.42 23.88 -19.35
N PHE A 137 -23.70 24.16 -18.27
CA PHE A 137 -24.21 24.11 -16.90
C PHE A 137 -24.31 25.48 -16.20
N GLY A 138 -24.13 26.57 -16.96
CA GLY A 138 -24.18 27.94 -16.45
C GLY A 138 -25.44 28.25 -15.65
N GLY A 139 -25.28 29.02 -14.57
CA GLY A 139 -26.38 29.41 -13.68
C GLY A 139 -26.85 28.32 -12.72
N ARG A 140 -26.23 27.14 -12.70
CA ARG A 140 -26.55 26.03 -11.78
C ARG A 140 -25.36 25.71 -10.86
N ARG A 141 -25.65 25.09 -9.72
CA ARG A 141 -24.61 24.43 -8.90
C ARG A 141 -24.39 23.03 -9.44
N VAL A 142 -23.15 22.72 -9.79
CA VAL A 142 -22.76 21.38 -10.28
C VAL A 142 -22.06 20.64 -9.15
N VAL A 143 -22.48 19.40 -8.94
CA VAL A 143 -21.87 18.48 -8.00
C VAL A 143 -21.28 17.33 -8.81
N LEU A 144 -19.98 17.06 -8.64
CA LEU A 144 -19.24 16.04 -9.39
C LEU A 144 -18.54 15.10 -8.41
N GLY A 145 -18.75 13.79 -8.58
CA GLY A 145 -17.96 12.74 -7.97
C GLY A 145 -17.31 11.89 -9.07
N VAL A 146 -16.03 11.56 -8.91
CA VAL A 146 -15.28 10.73 -9.85
C VAL A 146 -14.65 9.59 -9.07
N ASP A 147 -15.18 8.39 -9.25
CA ASP A 147 -14.80 7.23 -8.47
C ASP A 147 -14.96 5.95 -9.27
N MET A 148 -14.21 4.92 -8.88
CA MET A 148 -14.45 3.56 -9.37
C MET A 148 -15.79 3.05 -8.86
N MET A 149 -16.48 2.27 -9.69
CA MET A 149 -17.76 1.63 -9.37
C MET A 149 -17.56 0.46 -8.39
N GLU A 150 -17.21 0.79 -7.15
CA GLU A 150 -17.00 -0.17 -6.07
C GLU A 150 -17.84 0.19 -4.84
N GLU A 151 -18.41 -0.82 -4.16
CA GLU A 151 -19.22 -0.64 -2.95
C GLU A 151 -18.47 0.13 -1.84
N ARG A 152 -17.17 -0.14 -1.70
CA ARG A 152 -16.30 0.50 -0.70
C ARG A 152 -16.15 2.02 -0.88
N LYS A 153 -16.53 2.56 -2.05
CA LYS A 153 -16.51 4.00 -2.33
C LYS A 153 -17.77 4.73 -1.85
N GLY A 154 -18.73 3.99 -1.26
CA GLY A 154 -19.93 4.57 -0.69
C GLY A 154 -20.79 5.32 -1.70
N LEU A 155 -20.78 4.90 -2.97
CA LEU A 155 -21.53 5.56 -4.04
C LEU A 155 -23.03 5.71 -3.73
N PRO A 156 -23.72 4.72 -3.13
CA PRO A 156 -25.12 4.89 -2.74
C PRO A 156 -25.35 5.93 -1.64
N HIS A 157 -24.29 6.34 -0.94
CA HIS A 157 -24.32 7.35 0.12
C HIS A 157 -23.75 8.69 -0.34
N LYS A 158 -23.42 8.83 -1.63
CA LYS A 158 -23.04 10.11 -2.22
C LYS A 158 -24.28 10.89 -2.62
N PHE A 159 -24.43 12.02 -1.92
CA PHE A 159 -25.47 13.04 -2.10
C PHE A 159 -26.85 12.66 -1.58
#